data_AF-A0A0U5G1G3-F1
#
_entry.id   AF-A0A0U5G1G3-F1
#
_cell.length_a   1.000
_cell.length_b   1.000
_cell.length_c   1.000
_cell.angle_alpha   90.00
_cell.angle_beta   90.00
_cell.angle_gamma   90.00
#
_symmetry.space_group_name_H-M   'P 1'
#
loop_
_entity.id
_entity.type
_entity.pdbx_description
1 polymer ?
#
loop_
_entity_poly.entity_id
_entity_poly.type
_entity_poly.pdbx_seq_one_letter_code
_entity_poly.pdbx_strand_id
1 'polypeptide(L)'
;MDFVTSSESLVVPPQTDYLNLALEIYSRCSLRQAQGSLINCAPPVVLAEPIPPTIGFKLASERASPLQEGKCLHVACSRSQDQRWMSVAWSDNVGVLQRTMSYCLRFRESTVSRDISTVRSEIWTATKEILDRDQMRWRIIMVSTENVDQDEHDTWLNLAEQYNKTRPVPVELTMLTVNTTSDLFLSPPLPPISMSVLNPQASSTPAATPLASGAILSPDQLGNAPTPPGGANIPANAPTPTDALFESDAEAFLADICDETWGVVLSHRLNGTLHLTEYRPALASGYLVRRKGATDSDGAFTMNVNILHTQRPPSSYETLLREILGMYRNLATLARVRGTRIVQHGTLPWHIATALRAQEVLSYVL
;
A
#
# COMPACT_ATOMS: atom_id res chain seq x y z
N MET A 1 -5.13 25.14 10.68
CA MET A 1 -5.24 25.55 12.10
C MET A 1 -6.25 24.68 12.84
N ASP A 2 -7.12 24.01 12.11
CA ASP A 2 -8.26 23.23 12.59
C ASP A 2 -7.90 22.03 13.50
N PHE A 3 -6.63 21.58 13.47
CA PHE A 3 -6.12 20.57 14.41
C PHE A 3 -5.94 21.11 15.84
N VAL A 4 -5.76 22.42 15.99
CA VAL A 4 -5.44 23.07 17.28
C VAL A 4 -6.55 24.03 17.71
N THR A 5 -7.25 24.66 16.77
CA THR A 5 -8.20 25.73 17.07
C THR A 5 -9.43 25.68 16.16
N SER A 6 -10.60 25.93 16.73
CA SER A 6 -11.87 26.17 16.04
C SER A 6 -12.51 27.41 16.67
N SER A 7 -13.12 28.27 15.86
CA SER A 7 -13.84 29.46 16.35
C SER A 7 -15.16 29.13 17.02
N GLU A 8 -15.70 27.93 16.76
CA GLU A 8 -17.06 27.55 17.15
C GLU A 8 -17.09 26.44 18.20
N SER A 9 -15.97 25.76 18.45
CA SER A 9 -15.93 24.56 19.28
C SER A 9 -14.57 24.27 19.89
N LEU A 10 -14.55 23.49 20.97
CA LEU A 10 -13.33 22.90 21.48
C LEU A 10 -12.84 21.82 20.49
N VAL A 11 -11.58 21.94 20.06
CA VAL A 11 -10.95 20.97 19.16
C VAL A 11 -10.34 19.84 19.98
N VAL A 12 -10.83 18.62 19.76
CA VAL A 12 -10.29 17.40 20.36
C VAL A 12 -10.02 16.40 19.24
N PRO A 13 -8.83 16.41 18.64
CA PRO A 13 -8.45 15.44 17.63
C PRO A 13 -8.43 14.02 18.21
N PRO A 14 -8.72 12.98 17.40
CA PRO A 14 -8.63 11.59 17.86
C PRO A 14 -7.19 11.21 18.20
N GLN A 15 -7.03 10.21 19.08
CA GLN A 15 -5.71 9.74 19.52
C GLN A 15 -4.81 9.30 18.35
N THR A 16 -5.41 8.75 17.30
CA THR A 16 -4.70 8.36 16.06
C THR A 16 -4.00 9.55 15.41
N ASP A 17 -4.61 10.73 15.42
CA ASP A 17 -4.03 11.90 14.76
C ASP A 17 -2.86 12.47 15.57
N TYR A 18 -2.94 12.44 16.90
CA TYR A 18 -1.81 12.76 17.78
C TYR A 18 -0.64 11.80 17.59
N LEU A 19 -0.92 10.49 17.47
CA LEU A 19 0.11 9.49 17.19
C LEU A 19 0.78 9.74 15.83
N ASN A 20 -0.01 9.98 14.78
CA ASN A 20 0.50 10.29 13.44
C ASN A 20 1.41 11.53 13.46
N LEU A 21 1.01 12.58 14.18
CA LEU A 21 1.83 13.77 14.36
C LEU A 21 3.15 13.45 15.09
N ALA A 22 3.11 12.64 16.14
CA ALA A 22 4.31 12.24 16.88
C ALA A 22 5.29 11.45 15.99
N LEU A 23 4.78 10.50 15.19
CA LEU A 23 5.56 9.71 14.24
C LEU A 23 6.17 10.59 13.13
N GLU A 24 5.41 11.56 12.63
CA GLU A 24 5.89 12.53 11.64
C GLU A 24 7.04 13.38 12.21
N ILE A 25 6.91 13.88 13.44
CA ILE A 25 7.96 14.65 14.11
C ILE A 25 9.19 13.78 14.32
N TYR A 26 9.02 12.56 14.83
CA TYR A 26 10.11 11.62 15.07
C TYR A 26 10.92 11.33 13.79
N SER A 27 10.23 11.16 12.66
CA SER A 27 10.85 10.88 11.35
C SER A 27 11.70 12.04 10.80
N ARG A 28 11.46 13.27 11.30
CA ARG A 28 12.22 14.48 10.95
C ARG A 28 13.37 14.77 11.91
N CYS A 29 13.43 14.08 13.04
CA CYS A 29 14.55 14.21 13.96
C CYS A 29 15.83 13.65 13.30
N SER A 30 16.84 14.49 13.14
CA SER A 30 18.19 14.05 12.81
C SER A 30 19.01 13.89 14.09
N LEU A 31 19.80 12.82 14.18
CA LEU A 31 20.87 12.73 15.17
C LEU A 31 21.89 13.81 14.82
N ARG A 32 21.90 14.92 15.58
CA ARG A 32 22.79 16.09 15.42
C ARG A 32 24.30 15.77 15.44
N GLN A 33 24.74 14.51 15.50
CA GLN A 33 26.10 14.14 15.89
C GLN A 33 26.85 13.15 14.98
N ALA A 34 26.33 12.79 13.79
CA ALA A 34 27.09 12.01 12.82
C ALA A 34 27.38 12.84 11.56
N GLN A 35 28.42 13.69 11.61
CA GLN A 35 28.98 14.27 10.39
C GLN A 35 29.36 13.12 9.43
N GLY A 36 28.66 13.03 8.31
CA GLY A 36 28.89 12.04 7.25
C GLY A 36 27.82 10.98 7.06
N SER A 37 26.85 10.82 7.97
CA SER A 37 25.73 9.90 7.78
C SER A 37 24.46 10.64 7.38
N LEU A 38 23.99 10.42 6.14
CA LEU A 38 22.70 10.91 5.63
C LEU A 38 21.48 10.18 6.27
N ILE A 39 21.71 9.37 7.30
CA ILE A 39 20.67 8.55 7.93
C ILE A 39 20.10 9.37 9.09
N ASN A 40 18.84 9.82 8.92
CA ASN A 40 18.02 10.34 10.02
C ASN A 40 17.88 9.28 11.13
N CYS A 41 17.31 9.66 12.28
CA CYS A 41 17.00 8.69 13.34
C CYS A 41 16.40 7.38 12.80
N ALA A 42 16.71 6.25 13.44
CA ALA A 42 16.18 4.95 13.04
C ALA A 42 14.66 5.04 12.86
N PRO A 43 14.10 4.57 11.74
CA PRO A 43 12.68 4.78 11.44
C PRO A 43 11.79 4.15 12.52
N PRO A 44 10.61 4.74 12.80
CA PRO A 44 9.81 4.35 13.96
C PRO A 44 9.23 2.93 13.87
N VAL A 45 8.96 2.48 12.65
CA VAL A 45 8.40 1.14 12.36
C VAL A 45 9.01 0.67 11.06
N VAL A 46 9.44 -0.58 10.93
CA VAL A 46 9.92 -1.17 9.67
C VAL A 46 9.17 -2.48 9.40
N LEU A 47 9.18 -2.93 8.16
CA LEU A 47 8.71 -4.28 7.86
C LEU A 47 9.70 -5.30 8.40
N ALA A 48 9.19 -6.37 8.99
CA ALA A 48 10.01 -7.52 9.34
C ALA A 48 10.53 -8.19 8.07
N GLU A 49 11.82 -8.54 8.05
CA GLU A 49 12.37 -9.33 6.96
C GLU A 49 11.73 -10.73 6.98
N PRO A 50 11.17 -11.19 5.85
CA PRO A 50 10.53 -12.50 5.81
C PRO A 50 11.60 -13.58 5.97
N ILE A 51 11.32 -14.56 6.84
CA ILE A 51 12.18 -15.74 6.95
C ILE A 51 11.97 -16.57 5.68
N PRO A 52 13.03 -16.86 4.90
CA PRO A 52 12.89 -17.65 3.69
C PRO A 52 12.25 -19.01 4.00
N PRO A 53 11.18 -19.41 3.28
CA PRO A 53 10.49 -20.67 3.56
C PRO A 53 11.35 -21.89 3.21
N THR A 54 12.35 -21.71 2.34
CA THR A 54 13.35 -22.72 2.00
C THR A 54 14.72 -22.07 1.84
N ILE A 55 15.77 -22.73 2.31
CA ILE A 55 17.15 -22.28 2.14
C ILE A 55 17.74 -23.00 0.93
N GLY A 56 17.85 -22.31 -0.20
CA GLY A 56 18.44 -22.84 -1.41
C GLY A 56 19.96 -22.74 -1.37
N PHE A 57 20.63 -23.71 -0.74
CA PHE A 57 22.10 -23.78 -0.79
C PHE A 57 22.58 -23.91 -2.24
N LYS A 58 23.23 -22.86 -2.76
CA LYS A 58 23.83 -22.85 -4.09
C LYS A 58 25.33 -22.63 -3.95
N LEU A 59 26.11 -23.50 -4.58
CA LEU A 59 27.55 -23.28 -4.76
C LEU A 59 27.73 -22.18 -5.81
N ALA A 60 27.87 -20.93 -5.36
CA ALA A 60 28.21 -19.81 -6.20
C ALA A 60 29.67 -19.42 -5.98
N SER A 61 30.36 -19.00 -7.04
CA SER A 61 31.70 -18.40 -6.93
C SER A 61 31.67 -17.00 -6.28
N GLU A 62 30.47 -16.47 -6.01
CA GLU A 62 30.21 -15.17 -5.42
C GLU A 62 30.40 -15.24 -3.89
N ARG A 63 31.13 -14.30 -3.29
CA ARG A 63 31.39 -14.25 -1.83
C ARG A 63 30.20 -13.73 -1.00
N ALA A 64 29.02 -13.61 -1.59
CA ALA A 64 27.82 -13.15 -0.91
C ALA A 64 27.26 -14.26 -0.01
N SER A 65 26.66 -13.88 1.12
CA SER A 65 26.02 -14.84 2.01
C SER A 65 24.88 -15.56 1.27
N PRO A 66 24.75 -16.90 1.38
CA PRO A 66 23.60 -17.63 0.84
C PRO A 66 22.26 -17.19 1.45
N LEU A 67 22.31 -16.52 2.62
CA LEU A 67 21.16 -15.98 3.32
C LEU A 67 20.82 -14.54 2.87
N GLN A 68 21.71 -13.87 2.13
CA GLN A 68 21.46 -12.53 1.61
C GLN A 68 20.75 -12.63 0.27
N GLU A 69 19.42 -12.51 0.31
CA GLU A 69 18.63 -12.25 -0.89
C GLU A 69 18.97 -10.85 -1.43
N GLY A 70 18.91 -10.67 -2.76
CA GLY A 70 19.26 -9.39 -3.38
C GLY A 70 18.37 -8.26 -2.84
N LYS A 71 18.97 -7.11 -2.50
CA LYS A 71 18.21 -5.94 -2.03
C LYS A 71 17.43 -5.32 -3.18
N CYS A 72 16.22 -4.85 -2.89
CA CYS A 72 15.44 -4.08 -3.84
C CYS A 72 15.46 -2.60 -3.47
N LEU A 73 15.76 -1.74 -4.44
CA LEU A 73 15.66 -0.30 -4.36
C LEU A 73 14.54 0.17 -5.28
N HIS A 74 13.48 0.68 -4.69
CA HIS A 74 12.37 1.32 -5.39
C HIS A 74 12.66 2.80 -5.58
N VAL A 75 12.51 3.29 -6.81
CA VAL A 75 12.71 4.69 -7.19
C VAL A 75 11.46 5.18 -7.88
N ALA A 76 10.64 5.98 -7.19
CA ALA A 76 9.46 6.60 -7.77
C ALA A 76 9.80 7.97 -8.34
N CYS A 77 9.47 8.19 -9.60
CA CYS A 77 9.60 9.45 -10.32
C CYS A 77 8.20 9.95 -10.70
N SER A 78 7.92 11.21 -10.39
CA SER A 78 6.68 11.86 -10.76
C SER A 78 6.95 13.28 -11.24
N ARG A 79 6.42 13.64 -12.39
CA ARG A 79 6.56 14.97 -12.98
C ARG A 79 5.21 15.68 -12.93
N SER A 80 5.24 17.00 -12.85
CA SER A 80 4.02 17.80 -12.83
C SER A 80 3.47 18.02 -14.24
N GLN A 81 2.15 18.14 -14.34
CA GLN A 81 1.46 18.33 -15.62
C GLN A 81 1.92 19.61 -16.35
N ASP A 82 2.30 20.64 -15.60
CA ASP A 82 2.84 21.90 -16.12
C ASP A 82 4.34 21.84 -16.51
N GLN A 83 4.95 20.65 -16.38
CA GLN A 83 6.34 20.34 -16.72
C GLN A 83 7.37 21.16 -15.93
N ARG A 84 6.99 21.72 -14.78
CA ARG A 84 7.86 22.58 -13.95
C ARG A 84 8.57 21.86 -12.83
N TRP A 85 8.03 20.73 -12.36
CA TRP A 85 8.56 20.02 -11.22
C TRP A 85 8.73 18.53 -11.52
N MET A 86 9.83 17.97 -11.02
CA MET A 86 10.03 16.53 -10.95
C MET A 86 10.34 16.15 -9.50
N SER A 87 9.53 15.27 -8.93
CA SER A 87 9.71 14.75 -7.57
C SER A 87 10.07 13.28 -7.60
N VAL A 88 11.00 12.90 -6.74
CA VAL A 88 11.57 11.55 -6.69
C VAL A 88 11.65 11.06 -5.25
N ALA A 89 11.31 9.79 -5.04
CA ALA A 89 11.46 9.14 -3.75
C ALA A 89 12.12 7.76 -3.89
N TRP A 90 13.01 7.43 -2.96
CA TRP A 90 13.72 6.16 -2.88
C TRP A 90 13.32 5.39 -1.63
N SER A 91 13.06 4.10 -1.78
CA SER A 91 12.76 3.17 -0.70
C SER A 91 13.48 1.86 -0.89
N ASP A 92 13.95 1.23 0.18
CA ASP A 92 14.17 -0.22 0.14
C ASP A 92 12.84 -0.97 0.34
N ASN A 93 12.89 -2.30 0.31
CA ASN A 93 11.69 -3.14 0.42
C ASN A 93 11.11 -3.23 1.85
N VAL A 94 11.85 -2.77 2.87
CA VAL A 94 11.47 -2.84 4.29
C VAL A 94 11.14 -1.47 4.91
N GLY A 95 11.42 -0.40 4.16
CA GLY A 95 11.29 1.00 4.53
C GLY A 95 12.37 1.52 5.48
N VAL A 96 13.52 0.85 5.62
CA VAL A 96 14.65 1.37 6.41
C VAL A 96 15.25 2.58 5.71
N LEU A 97 15.48 2.46 4.41
CA LEU A 97 15.87 3.57 3.56
C LEU A 97 14.65 4.37 3.11
N GLN A 98 14.65 5.67 3.38
CA GLN A 98 13.71 6.63 2.79
C GLN A 98 14.44 7.91 2.40
N ARG A 99 14.37 8.28 1.12
CA ARG A 99 14.93 9.56 0.62
C ARG A 99 13.91 10.20 -0.31
N THR A 100 13.85 11.53 -0.32
CA THR A 100 12.99 12.28 -1.25
C THR A 100 13.75 13.50 -1.75
N MET A 101 13.57 13.84 -3.02
CA MET A 101 14.09 15.05 -3.66
C MET A 101 13.06 15.62 -4.62
N SER A 102 13.05 16.94 -4.76
CA SER A 102 12.24 17.64 -5.75
C SER A 102 13.11 18.61 -6.53
N TYR A 103 12.95 18.58 -7.85
CA TYR A 103 13.73 19.36 -8.81
C TYR A 103 12.81 20.34 -9.52
N CYS A 104 13.15 21.63 -9.44
CA CYS A 104 12.52 22.65 -10.27
C CYS A 104 13.15 22.59 -11.67
N LEU A 105 12.34 22.24 -12.67
CA LEU A 105 12.71 22.25 -14.07
C LEU A 105 12.55 23.65 -14.66
N ARG A 106 11.54 24.39 -14.23
CA ARG A 106 11.22 25.70 -14.79
C ARG A 106 10.43 26.52 -13.79
N PHE A 107 10.86 27.75 -13.52
CA PHE A 107 10.07 28.71 -12.75
C PHE A 107 8.83 29.16 -13.54
N ARG A 108 7.73 29.50 -12.86
CA ARG A 108 6.58 30.09 -13.55
C ARG A 108 7.01 31.37 -14.25
N GLU A 109 6.52 31.56 -15.47
CA GLU A 109 6.85 32.72 -16.33
C GLU A 109 8.30 32.79 -16.83
N SER A 110 9.18 31.85 -16.46
CA SER A 110 10.52 31.73 -17.05
C SER A 110 10.46 31.03 -18.42
N THR A 111 11.21 31.56 -19.38
CA THR A 111 11.51 30.90 -20.66
C THR A 111 12.71 29.97 -20.56
N VAL A 112 13.52 30.10 -19.51
CA VAL A 112 14.65 29.22 -19.23
C VAL A 112 14.15 27.99 -18.49
N SER A 113 14.34 26.82 -19.10
CA SER A 113 14.07 25.50 -18.53
C SER A 113 15.37 24.73 -18.34
N ARG A 114 15.50 24.08 -17.19
CA ARG A 114 16.52 23.08 -16.93
C ARG A 114 16.26 21.85 -17.78
N ASP A 115 17.31 21.32 -18.37
CA ASP A 115 17.22 20.08 -19.14
C ASP A 115 16.90 18.89 -18.23
N ILE A 116 15.88 18.13 -18.62
CA ILE A 116 15.42 16.93 -17.92
C ILE A 116 16.50 15.83 -17.91
N SER A 117 17.34 15.76 -18.94
CA SER A 117 18.45 14.80 -19.03
C SER A 117 19.45 14.97 -17.86
N THR A 118 19.70 16.22 -17.50
CA THR A 118 20.58 16.59 -16.38
C THR A 118 19.95 16.16 -15.06
N VAL A 119 18.64 16.37 -14.89
CA VAL A 119 17.92 15.94 -13.68
C VAL A 119 17.91 14.43 -13.54
N ARG A 120 17.70 13.68 -14.63
CA ARG A 120 17.80 12.20 -14.62
C ARG A 120 19.20 11.74 -14.21
N SER A 121 20.24 12.42 -14.66
CA SER A 121 21.64 12.15 -14.25
C SER A 121 21.89 12.43 -12.76
N GLU A 122 21.27 13.46 -12.18
CA GLU A 122 21.32 13.74 -10.74
C GLU A 122 20.58 12.69 -9.92
N ILE A 123 19.38 12.30 -10.35
CA ILE A 123 18.59 11.21 -9.75
C ILE A 123 19.40 9.92 -9.76
N TRP A 124 20.07 9.61 -10.87
CA TRP A 124 20.95 8.44 -10.96
C TRP A 124 22.17 8.57 -10.06
N THR A 125 22.74 9.77 -9.92
CA THR A 125 23.85 10.02 -8.99
C THR A 125 23.44 9.75 -7.55
N ALA A 126 22.27 10.25 -7.11
CA ALA A 126 21.71 9.93 -5.80
C ALA A 126 21.39 8.44 -5.63
N THR A 127 20.97 7.77 -6.71
CA THR A 127 20.78 6.31 -6.75
C THR A 127 22.10 5.59 -6.53
N LYS A 128 23.17 5.95 -7.24
CA LYS A 128 24.51 5.37 -7.06
C LYS A 128 25.03 5.54 -5.64
N GLU A 129 24.84 6.71 -5.03
CA GLU A 129 25.21 6.94 -3.62
C GLU A 129 24.54 5.96 -2.65
N ILE A 130 23.34 5.49 -2.96
CA ILE A 130 22.63 4.48 -2.18
C ILE A 130 23.22 3.09 -2.45
N LEU A 131 23.35 2.73 -3.74
CA LEU A 131 23.83 1.42 -4.17
C LEU A 131 25.26 1.15 -3.67
N ASP A 132 26.10 2.17 -3.67
CA ASP A 132 27.52 2.08 -3.32
C ASP A 132 27.78 1.93 -1.81
N ARG A 133 26.75 2.08 -0.96
CA ARG A 133 26.88 1.86 0.49
C ARG A 133 27.11 0.41 0.86
N ASP A 134 26.47 -0.50 0.13
CA ASP A 134 26.51 -1.94 0.38
C ASP A 134 27.00 -2.67 -0.86
N GLN A 135 28.04 -3.51 -0.70
CA GLN A 135 28.51 -4.40 -1.76
C GLN A 135 27.60 -5.62 -1.88
N MET A 136 26.36 -5.40 -2.32
CA MET A 136 25.33 -6.43 -2.48
C MET A 136 24.75 -6.40 -3.89
N ARG A 137 24.04 -7.49 -4.25
CA ARG A 137 23.23 -7.53 -5.45
C ARG A 137 22.00 -6.64 -5.28
N TRP A 138 21.84 -5.66 -6.16
CA TRP A 138 20.72 -4.74 -6.15
C TRP A 138 19.78 -4.96 -7.35
N ARG A 139 18.47 -4.95 -7.07
CA ARG A 139 17.40 -4.82 -8.06
C ARG A 139 16.82 -3.42 -7.96
N ILE A 140 16.93 -2.65 -9.02
CA ILE A 140 16.37 -1.31 -9.12
C ILE A 140 15.00 -1.42 -9.77
N ILE A 141 13.97 -0.99 -9.04
CA ILE A 141 12.61 -0.86 -9.56
C ILE A 141 12.32 0.61 -9.72
N MET A 142 12.41 1.08 -10.96
CA MET A 142 12.10 2.45 -11.32
C MET A 142 10.64 2.54 -11.74
N VAL A 143 9.89 3.41 -11.09
CA VAL A 143 8.46 3.58 -11.35
C VAL A 143 8.16 5.03 -11.70
N SER A 144 7.58 5.23 -12.88
CA SER A 144 7.09 6.54 -13.32
C SER A 144 5.57 6.59 -13.18
N THR A 145 5.03 7.74 -12.77
CA THR A 145 3.58 7.96 -12.66
C THR A 145 2.98 8.67 -13.86
N GLU A 146 3.82 9.04 -14.81
CA GLU A 146 3.44 9.60 -16.11
C GLU A 146 3.88 8.65 -17.24
N ASN A 147 3.53 9.01 -18.48
CA ASN A 147 4.02 8.33 -19.67
C ASN A 147 5.55 8.39 -19.73
N VAL A 148 6.17 7.22 -19.87
CA VAL A 148 7.60 7.08 -20.14
C VAL A 148 7.79 7.14 -21.66
N ASP A 149 8.43 8.19 -22.14
CA ASP A 149 8.83 8.29 -23.55
C ASP A 149 10.08 7.44 -23.84
N GLN A 150 10.43 7.31 -25.12
CA GLN A 150 11.57 6.49 -25.52
C GLN A 150 12.90 7.08 -25.03
N ASP A 151 13.01 8.41 -25.02
CA ASP A 151 14.19 9.13 -24.52
C ASP A 151 14.45 8.83 -23.03
N GLU A 152 13.41 8.88 -22.21
CA GLU A 152 13.46 8.51 -20.81
C GLU A 152 13.90 7.06 -20.62
N HIS A 153 13.26 6.15 -21.37
CA HIS A 153 13.58 4.73 -21.35
C HIS A 153 15.06 4.47 -21.66
N ASP A 154 15.55 5.00 -22.78
CA ASP A 154 16.93 4.82 -23.21
C ASP A 154 17.91 5.48 -22.23
N THR A 155 17.56 6.64 -21.67
CA THR A 155 18.39 7.32 -20.67
C THR A 155 18.61 6.44 -19.44
N TRP A 156 17.55 5.86 -18.88
CA TRP A 156 17.67 5.01 -17.69
C TRP A 156 18.43 3.72 -17.96
N LEU A 157 18.21 3.09 -19.11
CA LEU A 157 18.97 1.92 -19.54
C LEU A 157 20.46 2.22 -19.65
N ASN A 158 20.81 3.31 -20.35
CA ASN A 158 22.20 3.72 -20.54
C ASN A 158 22.90 3.99 -19.21
N LEU A 159 22.21 4.66 -18.27
CA LEU A 159 22.75 4.95 -16.93
C LEU A 159 23.01 3.66 -16.13
N ALA A 160 22.09 2.69 -16.19
CA ALA A 160 22.25 1.39 -15.55
C ALA A 160 23.38 0.55 -16.17
N GLU A 161 23.47 0.51 -17.51
CA GLU A 161 24.53 -0.18 -18.22
C GLU A 161 25.91 0.42 -17.93
N GLN A 162 26.02 1.74 -17.91
CA GLN A 162 27.27 2.43 -17.56
C GLN A 162 27.71 2.10 -16.13
N TYR A 163 26.77 2.05 -15.18
CA TYR A 163 27.08 1.61 -13.82
C TYR A 163 27.59 0.16 -13.81
N ASN A 164 26.91 -0.75 -14.52
CA ASN A 164 27.27 -2.16 -14.60
C ASN A 164 28.66 -2.41 -15.20
N LYS A 165 29.15 -1.57 -16.12
CA LYS A 165 30.52 -1.66 -16.66
C LYS A 165 31.61 -1.44 -15.60
N THR A 166 31.28 -0.72 -14.53
CA THR A 166 32.24 -0.32 -13.48
C THR A 166 32.12 -1.15 -12.20
N ARG A 167 31.15 -2.08 -12.13
CA ARG A 167 30.83 -2.83 -10.93
C ARG A 167 31.00 -4.34 -11.14
N PRO A 168 31.52 -5.07 -10.14
CA PRO A 168 31.71 -6.52 -10.25
C PRO A 168 30.38 -7.28 -10.24
N VAL A 169 29.37 -6.76 -9.53
CA VAL A 169 28.01 -7.33 -9.46
C VAL A 169 27.08 -6.38 -10.21
N PRO A 170 26.47 -6.81 -11.33
CA PRO A 170 25.57 -5.95 -12.08
C PRO A 170 24.24 -5.75 -11.35
N VAL A 171 23.66 -4.57 -11.49
CA VAL A 171 22.31 -4.25 -11.03
C VAL A 171 21.27 -4.67 -12.07
N GLU A 172 20.17 -5.22 -11.58
CA GLU A 172 19.00 -5.58 -12.38
C GLU A 172 18.03 -4.39 -12.42
N LEU A 173 17.83 -3.76 -13.58
CA LEU A 173 16.87 -2.67 -13.76
C LEU A 173 15.52 -3.23 -14.23
N THR A 174 14.45 -2.81 -13.55
CA THR A 174 13.06 -3.00 -13.98
C THR A 174 12.39 -1.64 -14.02
N MET A 175 11.75 -1.30 -15.14
CA MET A 175 10.99 -0.07 -15.31
C MET A 175 9.50 -0.36 -15.33
N LEU A 176 8.75 0.46 -14.59
CA LEU A 176 7.31 0.34 -14.41
C LEU A 176 6.63 1.67 -14.71
N THR A 177 5.38 1.60 -15.14
CA THR A 177 4.44 2.70 -14.98
C THR A 177 3.35 2.35 -14.00
N VAL A 178 2.91 3.35 -13.25
CA VAL A 178 1.77 3.24 -12.34
C VAL A 178 0.73 4.27 -12.71
N ASN A 179 -0.52 3.80 -12.88
CA ASN A 179 -1.66 4.68 -12.98
C ASN A 179 -2.42 4.68 -11.65
N THR A 180 -2.56 5.88 -11.08
CA THR A 180 -3.26 6.10 -9.81
C THR A 180 -4.70 6.56 -9.98
N THR A 181 -5.15 6.83 -11.21
CA THR A 181 -6.56 7.07 -11.49
C THR A 181 -7.30 5.74 -11.54
N SER A 182 -8.44 5.63 -10.85
CA SER A 182 -9.29 4.43 -10.92
C SER A 182 -9.86 4.26 -12.32
N ASP A 183 -9.32 3.29 -13.05
CA ASP A 183 -9.76 2.83 -14.37
C ASP A 183 -10.50 1.48 -14.30
N LEU A 184 -10.38 0.77 -13.18
CA LEU A 184 -11.06 -0.47 -12.88
C LEU A 184 -12.22 -0.24 -11.90
N PHE A 185 -13.43 -0.63 -12.32
CA PHE A 185 -14.63 -0.62 -11.48
C PHE A 185 -15.09 -2.06 -11.22
N LEU A 186 -15.12 -2.45 -9.96
CA LEU A 186 -15.67 -3.73 -9.53
C LEU A 186 -17.10 -3.49 -9.05
N SER A 187 -18.07 -4.15 -9.68
CA SER A 187 -19.45 -4.17 -9.20
C SER A 187 -19.71 -5.53 -8.56
N PRO A 188 -20.37 -5.60 -7.38
CA PRO A 188 -20.85 -6.86 -6.86
C PRO A 188 -21.81 -7.50 -7.87
N PRO A 189 -21.83 -8.85 -7.96
CA PRO A 189 -22.82 -9.54 -8.77
C PRO A 189 -24.23 -9.19 -8.27
N LEU A 190 -25.20 -9.10 -9.19
CA LEU A 190 -26.59 -8.90 -8.78
C LEU A 190 -27.02 -10.05 -7.85
N PRO A 191 -27.65 -9.75 -6.71
CA PRO A 191 -28.14 -10.80 -5.84
C PRO A 191 -29.13 -11.67 -6.63
N PRO A 192 -29.10 -13.00 -6.44
CA PRO A 192 -30.04 -13.88 -7.11
C PRO A 192 -31.48 -13.45 -6.76
N ILE A 193 -32.33 -13.32 -7.78
CA ILE A 193 -33.74 -12.98 -7.59
C ILE A 193 -34.35 -14.10 -6.73
N SER A 194 -34.75 -13.76 -5.51
CA SER A 194 -35.44 -14.72 -4.64
C SER A 194 -36.74 -15.14 -5.33
N MET A 195 -36.83 -16.42 -5.71
CA MET A 195 -38.06 -16.99 -6.27
C MET A 195 -39.24 -16.98 -5.29
N SER A 196 -39.03 -16.57 -4.04
CA SER A 196 -40.11 -16.32 -3.06
C SER A 196 -41.10 -15.24 -3.50
N VAL A 197 -40.75 -14.39 -4.47
CA VAL A 197 -41.66 -13.35 -5.01
C VAL A 197 -42.60 -13.91 -6.09
N LEU A 198 -42.24 -15.03 -6.73
CA LEU A 198 -43.04 -15.67 -7.79
C LEU A 198 -43.98 -16.78 -7.29
N ASN A 199 -43.95 -17.08 -5.98
CA ASN A 199 -44.86 -18.04 -5.36
C ASN A 199 -45.59 -17.40 -4.17
N PRO A 200 -46.80 -16.84 -4.33
CA PRO A 200 -47.58 -16.27 -3.23
C PRO A 200 -48.17 -17.32 -2.28
N GLN A 201 -47.73 -18.59 -2.35
CA GLN A 201 -48.18 -19.68 -1.49
C GLN A 201 -46.99 -20.39 -0.81
N ALA A 202 -46.45 -19.74 0.21
CA ALA A 202 -45.79 -20.42 1.32
C ALA A 202 -46.20 -19.70 2.61
N SER A 203 -47.28 -20.22 3.21
CA SER A 203 -47.65 -20.16 4.62
C SER A 203 -47.11 -18.98 5.45
N SER A 204 -48.01 -18.03 5.70
CA SER A 204 -48.04 -17.16 6.87
C SER A 204 -47.83 -17.92 8.19
N THR A 205 -46.80 -17.57 8.94
CA THR A 205 -46.92 -17.44 10.41
C THR A 205 -46.36 -16.08 10.81
N PRO A 206 -47.22 -15.15 11.26
CA PRO A 206 -46.77 -13.85 11.77
C PRO A 206 -46.47 -13.98 13.27
N ALA A 207 -45.29 -13.56 13.70
CA ALA A 207 -45.05 -13.21 15.10
C ALA A 207 -43.93 -12.17 15.20
N ALA A 208 -44.22 -10.95 14.75
CA ALA A 208 -43.73 -9.77 15.44
C ALA A 208 -44.86 -9.31 16.36
N THR A 209 -44.70 -9.51 17.67
CA THR A 209 -45.45 -8.71 18.65
C THR A 209 -44.47 -7.74 19.27
N PRO A 210 -44.57 -6.44 18.99
CA PRO A 210 -43.87 -5.40 19.73
C PRO A 210 -44.65 -5.16 21.01
N LEU A 211 -44.02 -5.34 22.17
CA LEU A 211 -44.58 -4.84 23.43
C LEU A 211 -43.81 -3.57 23.81
N ALA A 212 -44.30 -2.45 23.29
CA ALA A 212 -44.09 -1.14 23.88
C ALA A 212 -45.44 -0.66 24.42
N SER A 213 -45.64 -0.76 25.73
CA SER A 213 -46.63 0.03 26.48
C SER A 213 -46.27 0.01 27.97
N GLY A 214 -45.80 1.17 28.43
CA GLY A 214 -45.57 1.61 29.81
C GLY A 214 -45.68 0.61 30.96
N ALA A 215 -44.54 0.30 31.57
CA ALA A 215 -44.44 0.13 33.02
C ALA A 215 -43.06 0.60 33.47
N ILE A 216 -43.00 1.85 33.96
CA ILE A 216 -41.97 2.31 34.86
C ILE A 216 -42.07 1.43 36.10
N LEU A 217 -41.05 0.63 36.42
CA LEU A 217 -40.90 0.08 37.77
C LEU A 217 -39.41 0.07 38.15
N SER A 218 -39.14 0.79 39.24
CA SER A 218 -37.90 0.91 40.00
C SER A 218 -37.28 -0.44 40.39
N PRO A 219 -35.97 -0.49 40.68
CA PRO A 219 -35.36 -1.67 41.27
C PRO A 219 -35.62 -1.65 42.77
N ASP A 220 -36.46 -2.55 43.30
CA ASP A 220 -36.42 -2.94 44.72
C ASP A 220 -37.28 -4.18 45.02
N GLN A 221 -36.80 -4.94 46.02
CA GLN A 221 -37.43 -6.03 46.78
C GLN A 221 -37.23 -7.49 46.34
N LEU A 222 -36.16 -8.08 46.90
CA LEU A 222 -36.22 -9.06 47.99
C LEU A 222 -37.60 -9.71 48.24
N GLY A 223 -37.74 -11.03 48.03
CA GLY A 223 -38.85 -11.79 48.62
C GLY A 223 -39.23 -13.07 47.88
N ASN A 224 -39.19 -14.18 48.63
CA ASN A 224 -39.58 -15.53 48.23
C ASN A 224 -40.92 -15.62 47.48
N ALA A 225 -40.97 -16.52 46.48
CA ALA A 225 -42.22 -17.01 45.89
C ALA A 225 -42.15 -18.54 45.64
N PRO A 226 -43.31 -19.24 45.65
CA PRO A 226 -43.45 -20.58 46.21
C PRO A 226 -43.35 -21.74 45.21
N THR A 227 -42.91 -22.91 45.70
CA THR A 227 -42.89 -24.20 44.99
C THR A 227 -44.29 -24.81 44.84
N PRO A 228 -44.66 -25.36 43.66
CA PRO A 228 -45.73 -26.34 43.51
C PRO A 228 -45.19 -27.80 43.56
N PRO A 229 -46.07 -28.79 43.86
CA PRO A 229 -45.69 -30.12 44.31
C PRO A 229 -45.32 -31.06 43.15
N GLY A 230 -44.49 -32.05 43.47
CA GLY A 230 -43.90 -32.99 42.53
C GLY A 230 -44.83 -34.07 41.97
N GLY A 231 -44.33 -34.70 40.91
CA GLY A 231 -44.85 -35.94 40.34
C GLY A 231 -43.95 -36.47 39.22
N ALA A 232 -43.19 -37.53 39.53
CA ALA A 232 -42.54 -38.49 38.63
C ALA A 232 -41.39 -38.01 37.70
N ASN A 233 -40.17 -38.25 38.19
CA ASN A 233 -38.96 -38.71 37.47
C ASN A 233 -38.97 -38.68 35.93
N ILE A 234 -38.63 -37.53 35.35
CA ILE A 234 -37.73 -37.44 34.20
C ILE A 234 -36.86 -36.21 34.48
N PRO A 235 -35.51 -36.28 34.55
CA PRO A 235 -34.72 -35.07 34.53
C PRO A 235 -34.79 -34.54 33.10
N ALA A 236 -35.83 -33.74 32.81
CA ALA A 236 -35.80 -32.82 31.69
C ALA A 236 -34.80 -31.73 32.06
N ASN A 237 -33.53 -31.97 31.77
CA ASN A 237 -32.55 -30.90 31.69
C ASN A 237 -33.11 -29.90 30.67
N ALA A 238 -33.55 -28.74 31.14
CA ALA A 238 -33.53 -27.56 30.30
C ALA A 238 -32.10 -27.46 29.73
N PRO A 239 -31.90 -27.16 28.44
CA PRO A 239 -30.59 -26.74 27.98
C PRO A 239 -30.29 -25.46 28.78
N THR A 240 -29.54 -25.61 29.87
CA THR A 240 -28.69 -24.53 30.34
C THR A 240 -27.96 -24.00 29.12
N PRO A 241 -27.76 -22.68 28.98
CA PRO A 241 -26.72 -22.21 28.10
C PRO A 241 -25.45 -22.84 28.68
N THR A 242 -25.09 -24.02 28.17
CA THR A 242 -23.71 -24.46 28.19
C THR A 242 -23.06 -23.25 27.57
N ASP A 243 -22.33 -22.47 28.38
CA ASP A 243 -21.25 -21.66 27.87
C ASP A 243 -20.62 -22.58 26.85
N ALA A 244 -20.82 -22.26 25.57
CA ALA A 244 -20.06 -22.88 24.52
C ALA A 244 -18.66 -22.63 25.03
N LEU A 245 -18.03 -23.68 25.55
CA LEU A 245 -16.66 -23.64 25.96
C LEU A 245 -16.01 -23.35 24.63
N PHE A 246 -15.79 -22.05 24.38
CA PHE A 246 -15.09 -21.57 23.23
C PHE A 246 -13.77 -22.29 23.43
N GLU A 247 -13.59 -23.41 22.71
CA GLU A 247 -12.26 -23.86 22.39
C GLU A 247 -11.65 -22.61 21.81
N SER A 248 -10.82 -21.95 22.63
CA SER A 248 -10.10 -20.77 22.25
C SER A 248 -9.28 -21.24 21.08
N ASP A 249 -9.79 -21.02 19.88
CA ASP A 249 -9.12 -21.35 18.64
C ASP A 249 -7.82 -20.58 18.70
N ALA A 250 -6.74 -21.28 19.09
CA ALA A 250 -5.48 -20.66 19.46
C ALA A 250 -4.79 -20.00 18.26
N GLU A 251 -5.40 -20.17 17.07
CA GLU A 251 -5.00 -19.63 15.78
C GLU A 251 -5.91 -18.48 15.30
N ALA A 252 -6.87 -18.01 16.12
CA ALA A 252 -7.70 -16.86 15.77
C ALA A 252 -6.90 -15.55 15.87
N PHE A 253 -6.84 -14.78 14.78
CA PHE A 253 -6.26 -13.44 14.76
C PHE A 253 -7.29 -12.41 14.32
N LEU A 254 -7.22 -11.22 14.92
CA LEU A 254 -8.06 -10.09 14.51
C LEU A 254 -7.41 -9.38 13.33
N ALA A 255 -8.13 -9.32 12.21
CA ALA A 255 -7.73 -8.59 11.02
C ALA A 255 -8.71 -7.44 10.75
N ASP A 256 -8.18 -6.27 10.43
CA ASP A 256 -9.01 -5.20 9.88
C ASP A 256 -9.42 -5.58 8.45
N ILE A 257 -10.72 -5.69 8.23
CA ILE A 257 -11.30 -5.99 6.92
C ILE A 257 -10.92 -4.94 5.86
N CYS A 258 -10.67 -3.70 6.27
CA CYS A 258 -10.25 -2.62 5.36
C CYS A 258 -8.78 -2.73 4.95
N ASP A 259 -7.99 -3.58 5.60
CA ASP A 259 -6.61 -3.89 5.19
C ASP A 259 -6.51 -5.07 4.20
N GLU A 260 -7.64 -5.70 3.89
CA GLU A 260 -7.72 -6.74 2.87
C GLU A 260 -7.31 -6.19 1.49
N THR A 261 -6.28 -6.80 0.92
CA THR A 261 -5.63 -6.35 -0.32
C THR A 261 -5.35 -7.53 -1.22
N TRP A 262 -5.72 -7.42 -2.50
CA TRP A 262 -5.52 -8.42 -3.53
C TRP A 262 -4.57 -7.90 -4.61
N GLY A 263 -3.68 -8.78 -5.07
CA GLY A 263 -2.89 -8.56 -6.27
C GLY A 263 -3.52 -9.30 -7.45
N VAL A 264 -3.89 -8.57 -8.50
CA VAL A 264 -4.47 -9.12 -9.72
C VAL A 264 -3.44 -9.03 -10.84
N VAL A 265 -3.11 -10.16 -11.46
CA VAL A 265 -2.29 -10.21 -12.67
C VAL A 265 -3.22 -10.47 -13.85
N LEU A 266 -3.16 -9.63 -14.88
CA LEU A 266 -4.02 -9.75 -16.05
C LEU A 266 -3.41 -10.76 -17.03
N SER A 267 -4.26 -11.56 -17.67
CA SER A 267 -3.86 -12.44 -18.78
C SER A 267 -3.55 -11.68 -20.08
N HIS A 268 -3.85 -10.38 -20.13
CA HIS A 268 -3.58 -9.51 -21.26
C HIS A 268 -2.76 -8.30 -20.84
N ARG A 269 -2.06 -7.70 -21.80
CA ARG A 269 -1.14 -6.59 -21.58
C ARG A 269 -1.85 -5.29 -21.91
N LEU A 270 -1.87 -4.36 -20.96
CA LEU A 270 -2.41 -3.03 -21.14
C LEU A 270 -1.45 -2.14 -21.92
N ASN A 271 -1.96 -1.03 -22.43
CA ASN A 271 -1.12 -0.02 -23.07
C ASN A 271 -0.25 0.66 -22.01
N GLY A 272 1.05 0.75 -22.25
CA GLY A 272 2.01 1.41 -21.36
C GLY A 272 1.98 2.94 -21.47
N THR A 273 1.29 3.49 -22.47
CA THR A 273 1.07 4.93 -22.66
C THR A 273 -0.39 5.29 -22.34
N LEU A 274 -0.58 6.49 -21.80
CA LEU A 274 -1.88 7.14 -21.62
C LEU A 274 -2.40 7.77 -22.95
N HIS A 275 -1.63 7.69 -24.04
CA HIS A 275 -2.04 8.21 -25.35
C HIS A 275 -2.87 7.17 -26.11
N LEU A 276 -4.11 7.53 -26.44
CA LEU A 276 -5.04 6.64 -27.15
C LEU A 276 -4.60 6.27 -28.58
N THR A 277 -3.76 7.10 -29.20
CA THR A 277 -3.31 6.95 -30.59
C THR A 277 -2.02 6.18 -30.74
N GLU A 278 -1.30 5.90 -29.65
CA GLU A 278 -0.02 5.20 -29.67
C GLU A 278 -0.10 3.93 -28.83
N TYR A 279 0.06 2.78 -29.48
CA TYR A 279 0.04 1.49 -28.80
C TYR A 279 1.46 1.00 -28.51
N ARG A 280 1.85 1.02 -27.23
CA ARG A 280 3.07 0.39 -26.70
C ARG A 280 2.68 -0.55 -25.56
N PRO A 281 2.44 -1.84 -25.83
CA PRO A 281 1.98 -2.76 -24.81
C PRO A 281 3.03 -2.96 -23.71
N ALA A 282 2.59 -2.99 -22.46
CA ALA A 282 3.40 -3.41 -21.34
C ALA A 282 3.86 -4.88 -21.51
N LEU A 283 4.93 -5.27 -20.82
CA LEU A 283 5.40 -6.66 -20.74
C LEU A 283 4.47 -7.53 -19.89
N ALA A 284 3.96 -6.98 -18.79
CA ALA A 284 2.91 -7.55 -17.94
C ALA A 284 2.13 -6.42 -17.26
N SER A 285 0.85 -6.67 -16.97
CA SER A 285 -0.07 -5.69 -16.39
C SER A 285 -0.84 -6.29 -15.22
N GLY A 286 -1.08 -5.48 -14.20
CA GLY A 286 -1.80 -5.93 -13.02
C GLY A 286 -2.31 -4.78 -12.17
N TYR A 287 -3.06 -5.15 -11.14
CA TYR A 287 -3.67 -4.21 -10.20
C TYR A 287 -3.34 -4.61 -8.77
N LEU A 288 -3.08 -3.59 -7.95
CA LEU A 288 -3.23 -3.71 -6.52
C LEU A 288 -4.61 -3.19 -6.14
N VAL A 289 -5.43 -4.04 -5.54
CA VAL A 289 -6.82 -3.76 -5.18
C VAL A 289 -6.93 -3.84 -3.66
N ARG A 290 -7.44 -2.80 -3.00
CA ARG A 290 -7.68 -2.80 -1.56
C ARG A 290 -9.13 -2.45 -1.27
N ARG A 291 -9.72 -3.16 -0.32
CA ARG A 291 -11.10 -2.92 0.12
C ARG A 291 -11.27 -1.48 0.62
N LYS A 292 -12.35 -0.80 0.22
CA LYS A 292 -12.61 0.60 0.63
C LYS A 292 -13.41 0.72 1.93
N GLY A 293 -14.23 -0.29 2.25
CA GLY A 293 -15.04 -0.31 3.46
C GLY A 293 -15.46 -1.73 3.84
N ALA A 294 -16.23 -1.86 4.92
CA ALA A 294 -16.61 -3.16 5.45
C ALA A 294 -17.56 -3.94 4.53
N THR A 295 -18.29 -3.25 3.65
CA THR A 295 -19.27 -3.87 2.75
C THR A 295 -18.76 -3.94 1.33
N ASP A 296 -19.20 -4.94 0.56
CA ASP A 296 -18.79 -5.08 -0.85
C ASP A 296 -19.28 -3.90 -1.71
N SER A 297 -20.35 -3.23 -1.30
CA SER A 297 -20.88 -2.02 -1.95
C SER A 297 -19.97 -0.80 -1.81
N ASP A 298 -19.04 -0.80 -0.84
CA ASP A 298 -18.11 0.32 -0.64
C ASP A 298 -17.07 0.41 -1.78
N GLY A 299 -16.89 -0.68 -2.54
CA GLY A 299 -15.95 -0.79 -3.64
C GLY A 299 -14.51 -0.99 -3.17
N ALA A 300 -13.57 -0.69 -4.06
CA ALA A 300 -12.15 -0.88 -3.82
C ALA A 300 -11.30 0.27 -4.34
N PHE A 301 -10.21 0.56 -3.64
CA PHE A 301 -9.12 1.36 -4.16
C PHE A 301 -8.31 0.50 -5.14
N THR A 302 -7.93 1.07 -6.27
CA THR A 302 -7.19 0.38 -7.32
C THR A 302 -5.95 1.18 -7.70
N MET A 303 -4.85 0.48 -7.95
CA MET A 303 -3.64 1.04 -8.55
C MET A 303 -3.19 0.09 -9.64
N ASN A 304 -3.08 0.60 -10.86
CA ASN A 304 -2.57 -0.17 -11.98
C ASN A 304 -1.03 -0.16 -11.97
N VAL A 305 -0.42 -1.30 -12.28
CA VAL A 305 1.03 -1.46 -12.40
C VAL A 305 1.35 -2.18 -13.71
N ASN A 306 2.16 -1.54 -14.56
CA ASN A 306 2.59 -2.08 -15.84
C ASN A 306 4.11 -2.20 -15.88
N ILE A 307 4.62 -3.38 -16.24
CA ILE A 307 6.05 -3.55 -16.49
C ILE A 307 6.36 -3.07 -17.90
N LEU A 308 7.23 -2.07 -18.05
CA LEU A 308 7.68 -1.59 -19.36
C LEU A 308 8.99 -2.23 -19.79
N HIS A 309 9.87 -2.50 -18.84
CA HIS A 309 11.19 -3.08 -19.10
C HIS A 309 11.60 -3.99 -17.96
N THR A 310 12.28 -5.09 -18.29
CA THR A 310 13.07 -5.87 -17.34
C THR A 310 14.12 -6.67 -18.10
N GLN A 311 15.22 -7.00 -17.44
CA GLN A 311 16.29 -7.86 -17.98
C GLN A 311 15.93 -9.36 -17.91
N ARG A 312 14.81 -9.71 -17.26
CA ARG A 312 14.37 -11.10 -17.11
C ARG A 312 13.79 -11.69 -18.40
N PRO A 313 13.76 -13.02 -18.56
CA PRO A 313 13.08 -13.63 -19.70
C PRO A 313 11.54 -13.48 -19.63
N PRO A 314 10.83 -13.51 -20.78
CA PRO A 314 9.38 -13.35 -20.85
C PRO A 314 8.55 -14.29 -19.97
N SER A 315 9.02 -15.53 -19.78
CA SER A 315 8.36 -16.53 -18.92
C SER A 315 8.27 -16.13 -17.44
N SER A 316 9.03 -15.11 -17.02
CA SER A 316 9.09 -14.66 -15.63
C SER A 316 8.34 -13.35 -15.38
N TYR A 317 7.80 -12.69 -16.40
CA TYR A 317 7.21 -11.36 -16.27
C TYR A 317 6.03 -11.33 -15.29
N GLU A 318 5.13 -12.30 -15.36
CA GLU A 318 3.99 -12.39 -14.42
C GLU A 318 4.45 -12.68 -12.99
N THR A 319 5.46 -13.53 -12.81
CA THR A 319 6.03 -13.83 -11.50
C THR A 319 6.71 -12.60 -10.91
N LEU A 320 7.49 -11.88 -11.72
CA LEU A 320 8.08 -10.60 -11.32
C LEU A 320 7.00 -9.57 -10.94
N LEU A 321 5.93 -9.45 -11.73
CA LEU A 321 4.84 -8.55 -11.40
C LEU A 321 4.18 -8.92 -10.07
N ARG A 322 3.95 -10.22 -9.82
CA ARG A 322 3.40 -10.70 -8.55
C ARG A 322 4.31 -10.37 -7.36
N GLU A 323 5.63 -10.54 -7.51
CA GLU A 323 6.62 -10.11 -6.52
C GLU A 323 6.50 -8.61 -6.24
N ILE A 324 6.43 -7.78 -7.28
CA ILE A 324 6.34 -6.31 -7.18
C ILE A 324 5.05 -5.87 -6.50
N LEU A 325 3.91 -6.47 -6.85
CA LEU A 325 2.62 -6.18 -6.20
C LEU A 325 2.66 -6.53 -4.71
N GLY A 326 3.32 -7.64 -4.34
CA GLY A 326 3.55 -8.02 -2.94
C GLY A 326 4.40 -6.99 -2.19
N MET A 327 5.52 -6.56 -2.79
CA MET A 327 6.38 -5.51 -2.23
C MET A 327 5.61 -4.19 -2.05
N TYR A 328 4.82 -3.78 -3.06
CA TYR A 328 4.01 -2.58 -3.00
C TYR A 328 2.90 -2.64 -1.94
N ARG A 329 2.24 -3.79 -1.78
CA ARG A 329 1.28 -4.03 -0.69
C ARG A 329 1.94 -3.84 0.67
N ASN A 330 3.14 -4.37 0.87
CA ASN A 330 3.86 -4.25 2.13
C ASN A 330 4.29 -2.80 2.40
N LEU A 331 4.86 -2.12 1.41
CA LEU A 331 5.27 -0.73 1.52
C LEU A 331 4.08 0.23 1.71
N ALA A 332 2.91 -0.07 1.12
CA ALA A 332 1.68 0.67 1.36
C ALA A 332 1.17 0.46 2.79
N THR A 333 1.25 -0.77 3.32
CA THR A 333 0.88 -1.09 4.70
C THR A 333 1.79 -0.35 5.68
N LEU A 334 3.11 -0.41 5.47
CA LEU A 334 4.09 0.32 6.26
C LEU A 334 3.79 1.81 6.32
N ALA A 335 3.46 2.40 5.17
CA ALA A 335 3.15 3.82 5.04
C ALA A 335 1.97 4.23 5.94
N ARG A 336 0.93 3.39 6.00
CA ARG A 336 -0.25 3.63 6.86
C ARG A 336 0.08 3.52 8.33
N VAL A 337 0.82 2.48 8.71
CA VAL A 337 1.28 2.26 10.10
C VAL A 337 2.16 3.42 10.58
N ARG A 338 2.97 4.01 9.68
CA ARG A 338 3.78 5.21 9.98
C ARG A 338 2.97 6.50 10.03
N GLY A 339 1.66 6.47 9.80
CA GLY A 339 0.82 7.67 9.83
C GLY A 339 0.94 8.56 8.60
N THR A 340 1.48 8.07 7.48
CA THR A 340 1.60 8.87 6.26
C THR A 340 0.19 9.22 5.75
N ARG A 341 -0.20 10.50 5.85
CA ARG A 341 -1.60 10.91 5.63
C ARG A 341 -2.13 10.59 4.23
N ILE A 342 -1.32 10.76 3.20
CA ILE A 342 -1.76 10.57 1.81
C ILE A 342 -2.12 9.12 1.47
N VAL A 343 -1.53 8.14 2.14
CA VAL A 343 -1.74 6.71 1.84
C VAL A 343 -2.84 6.06 2.69
N GLN A 344 -3.40 6.79 3.67
CA GLN A 344 -4.40 6.22 4.60
C GLN A 344 -5.60 5.63 3.83
N HIS A 345 -6.00 6.32 2.77
CA HIS A 345 -7.14 5.97 1.92
C HIS A 345 -6.70 5.59 0.50
N GLY A 346 -5.82 4.59 0.38
CA GLY A 346 -5.39 4.10 -0.93
C GLY A 346 -4.57 2.82 -0.89
N THR A 347 -4.04 2.48 -2.07
CA THR A 347 -3.17 1.34 -2.35
C THR A 347 -1.72 1.75 -2.61
N LEU A 348 -1.42 3.06 -2.62
CA LEU A 348 -0.11 3.55 -3.03
C LEU A 348 0.96 3.23 -1.97
N PRO A 349 2.10 2.65 -2.38
CA PRO A 349 3.31 2.62 -1.58
C PRO A 349 3.77 4.04 -1.21
N TRP A 350 4.41 4.20 -0.04
CA TRP A 350 4.80 5.54 0.44
C TRP A 350 5.61 6.34 -0.59
N HIS A 351 6.58 5.71 -1.26
CA HIS A 351 7.50 6.41 -2.18
C HIS A 351 6.76 6.95 -3.40
N ILE A 352 5.83 6.16 -3.96
CA ILE A 352 4.96 6.59 -5.07
C ILE A 352 4.05 7.73 -4.62
N ALA A 353 3.38 7.57 -3.47
CA ALA A 353 2.48 8.58 -2.93
C ALA A 353 3.20 9.91 -2.63
N THR A 354 4.41 9.84 -2.05
CA THR A 354 5.23 11.02 -1.76
C THR A 354 5.69 11.72 -3.04
N ALA A 355 6.19 10.98 -4.04
CA ALA A 355 6.61 11.58 -5.31
C ALA A 355 5.43 12.29 -6.01
N LEU A 356 4.27 11.63 -6.09
CA LEU A 356 3.04 12.21 -6.64
C LEU A 356 2.60 13.47 -5.90
N ARG A 357 2.52 13.40 -4.56
CA ARG A 357 2.04 14.53 -3.78
C ARG A 357 2.97 15.72 -3.84
N ALA A 358 4.27 15.45 -3.84
CA ALA A 358 5.28 16.50 -3.89
C ALA A 358 5.17 17.28 -5.20
N GLN A 359 5.09 16.62 -6.36
CA GLN A 359 4.92 17.34 -7.62
C GLN A 359 3.57 18.08 -7.68
N GLU A 360 2.50 17.47 -7.16
CA GLU A 360 1.16 18.08 -7.18
C GLU A 360 1.15 19.37 -6.37
N VAL A 361 1.64 19.33 -5.12
CA VAL A 361 1.68 20.49 -4.23
C VAL A 361 2.64 21.56 -4.76
N LEU A 362 3.81 21.17 -5.25
CA LEU A 362 4.80 22.10 -5.79
C LEU A 362 4.32 22.76 -7.10
N SER A 363 3.46 22.10 -7.89
CA SER A 363 2.87 22.69 -9.09
C SER A 363 2.00 23.92 -8.80
N TYR A 364 1.49 24.07 -7.56
CA TYR A 364 0.78 25.27 -7.13
C TYR A 364 1.70 26.41 -6.69
N VAL A 365 2.97 26.13 -6.41
CA VAL A 365 3.96 27.14 -6.05
C VAL A 365 4.39 27.91 -7.31
N LEU A 366 4.45 29.23 -7.17
CA LEU A 366 4.87 30.18 -8.22
C LEU A 366 6.27 29.83 -8.71
#